data_AF-A0A0N8REH8-F1
#
_entry.id   AF-A0A0N8REH8-F1
#
_cell.length_a   1.000
_cell.length_b   1.000
_cell.length_c   1.000
_cell.angle_alpha   90.00
_cell.angle_beta   90.00
_cell.angle_gamma   90.00
#
_symmetry.space_group_name_H-M   'P 1'
#
loop_
_entity.id
_entity.type
_entity.pdbx_description
1 polymer ?
#
loop_
_entity_poly.entity_id
_entity_poly.type
_entity_poly.pdbx_seq_one_letter_code
_entity_poly.pdbx_strand_id
1 'polypeptide(L)'
;MSKFKASTRLTEINAEQVEQLRREYNEISVSKFSLSDAFKQHLFHNRSYVVIAKNANYEEFSKYNQILANLHTNLSQIKNAEPEITRRINNSLRNLIKMKLDVSRLRFKTLEIKTATKPDFEPTIHLPLFDDSHSERKKQYTISLTGQENKKYQEMFASQTFVKLLFGFFDEFTVYEKEFSNTAVAYTSDETLLKCSDAVNNYVVKKISDEKLLIQILIFLESKFFSEGHQRIIKASADLLAFIDGAK
;
A
#
# COMPACT_ATOMS: atom_id res chain seq x y z
N MET A 1 3.42 26.43 -17.33
CA MET A 1 4.46 26.39 -16.29
C MET A 1 5.79 26.02 -16.93
N SER A 2 6.84 26.82 -16.79
CA SER A 2 8.18 26.45 -17.27
C SER A 2 8.74 25.31 -16.40
N LYS A 3 9.23 24.25 -17.05
CA LYS A 3 9.99 23.18 -16.39
C LYS A 3 11.48 23.51 -16.52
N PHE A 4 12.17 23.60 -15.39
CA PHE A 4 13.61 23.79 -15.34
C PHE A 4 14.30 22.43 -15.34
N LYS A 5 15.51 22.34 -15.89
CA LYS A 5 16.22 21.06 -16.07
C LYS A 5 17.62 21.15 -15.48
N ALA A 6 17.92 20.30 -14.51
CA ALA A 6 19.30 20.02 -14.10
C ALA A 6 19.79 18.81 -14.90
N SER A 7 20.93 18.92 -15.58
CA SER A 7 21.43 17.84 -16.44
C SER A 7 22.92 17.60 -16.24
N THR A 8 23.32 16.33 -16.34
CA THR A 8 24.71 15.90 -16.36
C THR A 8 24.88 14.79 -17.41
N ARG A 9 26.12 14.41 -17.69
CA ARG A 9 26.42 13.22 -18.47
C ARG A 9 27.09 12.19 -17.56
N LEU A 10 26.51 11.01 -17.47
CA LEU A 10 27.09 9.85 -16.79
C LEU A 10 27.74 8.96 -17.83
N THR A 11 28.76 8.21 -17.43
CA THR A 11 29.41 7.21 -18.27
C THR A 11 28.48 6.05 -18.62
N GLU A 12 28.90 5.19 -19.55
CA GLU A 12 28.11 4.02 -19.96
C GLU A 12 27.85 3.04 -18.80
N ILE A 13 28.86 2.76 -17.97
CA ILE A 13 28.75 1.87 -16.80
C ILE A 13 27.75 2.44 -15.78
N ASN A 14 27.88 3.73 -15.46
CA ASN A 14 26.95 4.38 -14.56
C ASN A 14 25.52 4.44 -15.14
N ALA A 15 25.39 4.56 -16.46
CA ALA A 15 24.09 4.49 -17.10
C ALA A 15 23.45 3.09 -17.01
N GLU A 16 24.27 2.04 -17.13
CA GLU A 16 23.84 0.66 -16.90
C GLU A 16 23.39 0.45 -15.46
N GLN A 17 24.10 1.01 -14.47
CA GLN A 17 23.67 0.95 -13.07
C GLN A 17 22.30 1.59 -12.83
N VAL A 18 22.03 2.75 -13.43
CA VAL A 18 20.71 3.39 -13.31
C VAL A 18 19.60 2.54 -13.95
N GLU A 19 19.88 1.88 -15.06
CA GLU A 19 18.90 1.00 -15.70
C GLU A 19 18.73 -0.33 -14.96
N GLN A 20 19.79 -0.87 -14.35
CA GLN A 20 19.70 -2.02 -13.45
C GLN A 20 18.84 -1.69 -12.24
N LEU A 21 19.09 -0.56 -11.57
CA LEU A 21 18.25 -0.06 -10.48
C LEU A 21 16.78 0.01 -10.90
N ARG A 22 16.50 0.58 -12.07
CA ARG A 22 15.13 0.69 -12.58
C ARG A 22 14.49 -0.70 -12.80
N ARG A 23 15.24 -1.67 -13.33
CA ARG A 23 14.73 -3.03 -13.57
C ARG A 23 14.40 -3.71 -12.25
N GLU A 24 15.37 -3.80 -11.35
CA GLU A 24 15.21 -4.47 -10.05
C GLU A 24 14.09 -3.82 -9.21
N TYR A 25 14.03 -2.48 -9.20
CA TYR A 25 12.96 -1.76 -8.50
C TYR A 25 11.57 -2.11 -9.06
N ASN A 26 11.43 -2.17 -10.39
CA ASN A 26 10.15 -2.44 -11.05
C ASN A 26 9.70 -3.90 -10.95
N GLU A 27 10.59 -4.82 -10.57
CA GLU A 27 10.23 -6.21 -10.28
C GLU A 27 9.52 -6.34 -8.94
N ILE A 28 9.90 -5.52 -7.96
CA ILE A 28 9.38 -5.60 -6.58
C ILE A 28 8.29 -4.56 -6.27
N SER A 29 8.23 -3.45 -7.01
CA SER A 29 7.25 -2.38 -6.83
C SER A 29 6.20 -2.33 -7.94
N VAL A 30 4.94 -2.07 -7.58
CA VAL A 30 3.86 -1.80 -8.56
C VAL A 30 4.02 -0.43 -9.22
N SER A 31 4.72 0.51 -8.56
CA SER A 31 5.04 1.83 -9.12
C SER A 31 6.29 1.75 -9.97
N LYS A 32 6.30 2.39 -11.14
CA LYS A 32 7.53 2.49 -11.94
C LYS A 32 8.52 3.46 -11.29
N PHE A 33 9.79 3.05 -11.21
CA PHE A 33 10.86 3.89 -10.69
C PHE A 33 11.00 5.18 -11.50
N SER A 34 11.01 6.32 -10.79
CA SER A 34 11.26 7.64 -11.33
C SER A 34 12.49 8.24 -10.67
N LEU A 35 13.62 8.24 -11.37
CA LEU A 35 14.85 8.88 -10.90
C LEU A 35 14.63 10.34 -10.54
N SER A 36 13.83 11.05 -11.36
CA SER A 36 13.56 12.47 -11.10
C SER A 36 12.74 12.71 -9.84
N ASP A 37 11.89 11.77 -9.44
CA ASP A 37 11.11 11.91 -8.22
C ASP A 37 11.93 11.46 -7.00
N ALA A 38 12.57 10.29 -7.06
CA ALA A 38 13.44 9.78 -6.00
C ALA A 38 14.55 10.78 -5.64
N PHE A 39 15.21 11.37 -6.65
CA PHE A 39 16.24 12.38 -6.44
C PHE A 39 15.70 13.63 -5.71
N LYS A 40 14.49 14.10 -6.04
CA LYS A 40 13.89 15.25 -5.36
C LYS A 40 13.48 14.95 -3.92
N GLN A 41 13.01 13.72 -3.67
CA GLN A 41 12.65 13.27 -2.33
C GLN A 41 13.89 13.23 -1.44
N HIS A 42 15.01 12.73 -1.95
CA HIS A 42 16.31 12.86 -1.29
C HIS A 42 16.68 14.33 -1.08
N LEU A 43 16.74 15.12 -2.16
CA LEU A 43 17.31 16.47 -2.12
C LEU A 43 16.52 17.46 -1.26
N PHE A 44 15.18 17.43 -1.30
CA PHE A 44 14.34 18.43 -0.65
C PHE A 44 13.68 17.96 0.64
N HIS A 45 13.66 16.65 0.89
CA HIS A 45 12.96 16.04 2.01
C HIS A 45 13.83 15.04 2.79
N ASN A 46 15.10 14.87 2.41
CA ASN A 46 16.03 13.92 3.02
C ASN A 46 15.53 12.47 2.98
N ARG A 47 14.70 12.12 1.99
CA ARG A 47 14.09 10.79 1.85
C ARG A 47 14.85 9.95 0.83
N SER A 48 15.93 9.34 1.29
CA SER A 48 16.84 8.49 0.50
C SER A 48 16.45 7.02 0.52
N TYR A 49 15.66 6.60 1.51
CA TYR A 49 15.31 5.21 1.72
C TYR A 49 13.90 4.93 1.23
N VAL A 50 13.74 3.83 0.49
CA VAL A 50 12.44 3.37 0.01
C VAL A 50 12.17 2.00 0.59
N VAL A 51 11.07 1.85 1.33
CA VAL A 51 10.59 0.53 1.74
C VAL A 51 9.43 0.12 0.85
N ILE A 52 9.58 -1.02 0.19
CA ILE A 52 8.52 -1.72 -0.52
C ILE A 52 7.89 -2.72 0.45
N ALA A 53 6.77 -2.33 1.05
CA ALA A 53 5.97 -3.22 1.88
C ALA A 53 5.13 -4.15 0.99
N LYS A 54 5.23 -5.46 1.20
CA LYS A 54 4.42 -6.48 0.51
C LYS A 54 3.41 -7.07 1.48
N ASN A 55 2.19 -7.28 1.03
CA ASN A 55 1.19 -8.00 1.81
C ASN A 55 0.99 -9.39 1.21
N ALA A 56 1.48 -10.41 1.92
CA ALA A 56 1.36 -11.81 1.53
C ALA A 56 -0.11 -12.26 1.43
N ASN A 57 -1.02 -11.59 2.15
CA ASN A 57 -2.45 -11.95 2.23
C ASN A 57 -3.36 -11.02 1.42
N TYR A 58 -2.82 -10.31 0.42
CA TYR A 58 -3.58 -9.37 -0.43
C TYR A 58 -4.82 -10.00 -1.08
N GLU A 59 -4.70 -11.24 -1.58
CA GLU A 59 -5.79 -11.91 -2.28
C GLU A 59 -6.92 -12.28 -1.32
N GLU A 60 -6.58 -12.80 -0.14
CA GLU A 60 -7.50 -13.18 0.91
C GLU A 60 -8.28 -11.95 1.41
N PHE A 61 -7.58 -10.83 1.67
CA PHE A 61 -8.25 -9.58 2.06
C PHE A 61 -9.14 -9.02 0.95
N SER A 62 -8.77 -9.22 -0.32
CA SER A 62 -9.60 -8.80 -1.46
C SER A 62 -10.88 -9.64 -1.56
N LYS A 63 -10.77 -10.97 -1.43
CA LYS A 63 -11.92 -11.89 -1.39
C LYS A 63 -12.83 -11.59 -0.20
N TYR A 64 -12.25 -11.40 0.98
CA TYR A 64 -12.99 -11.05 2.19
C TYR A 64 -13.76 -9.74 2.07
N ASN A 65 -13.12 -8.69 1.53
CA ASN A 65 -13.81 -7.44 1.28
C ASN A 65 -14.98 -7.60 0.30
N GLN A 66 -14.88 -8.50 -0.69
CA GLN A 66 -16.00 -8.82 -1.57
C GLN A 66 -17.15 -9.50 -0.80
N ILE A 67 -16.86 -10.44 0.08
CA ILE A 67 -17.86 -11.08 0.95
C ILE A 67 -18.58 -10.03 1.81
N LEU A 68 -17.83 -9.13 2.44
CA LEU A 68 -18.39 -8.04 3.25
C LEU A 68 -19.27 -7.09 2.40
N ALA A 69 -18.86 -6.79 1.17
CA ALA A 69 -19.63 -5.96 0.26
C ALA A 69 -20.94 -6.64 -0.16
N ASN A 70 -20.90 -7.93 -0.47
CA ASN A 70 -22.09 -8.70 -0.83
C ASN A 70 -23.08 -8.78 0.34
N LEU A 71 -22.59 -9.09 1.55
CA LEU A 71 -23.39 -9.09 2.78
C LEU A 71 -24.07 -7.75 3.01
N HIS A 72 -23.32 -6.64 2.90
CA HIS A 72 -23.86 -5.30 3.10
C HIS A 72 -24.95 -4.98 2.07
N THR A 73 -24.67 -5.21 0.78
CA THR A 73 -25.61 -4.93 -0.31
C THR A 73 -26.89 -5.74 -0.16
N ASN A 74 -26.79 -7.02 0.16
CA ASN A 74 -27.96 -7.89 0.26
C ASN A 74 -28.76 -7.63 1.54
N LEU A 75 -28.10 -7.45 2.70
CA LEU A 75 -28.81 -7.06 3.94
C LEU A 75 -29.54 -5.73 3.81
N SER A 76 -28.98 -4.76 3.09
CA SER A 76 -29.62 -3.44 2.92
C SER A 76 -30.92 -3.48 2.10
N GLN A 77 -31.15 -4.56 1.35
CA GLN A 77 -32.38 -4.78 0.58
C GLN A 77 -33.49 -5.43 1.42
N ILE A 78 -33.16 -6.02 2.57
CA ILE A 78 -34.13 -6.70 3.42
C ILE A 78 -34.93 -5.64 4.19
N LYS A 79 -36.23 -5.59 3.91
CA LYS A 79 -37.20 -4.81 4.68
C LYS A 79 -37.96 -5.76 5.59
N ASN A 80 -38.10 -5.42 6.86
CA ASN A 80 -38.87 -6.20 7.82
C ASN A 80 -39.85 -5.27 8.56
N ALA A 81 -41.05 -5.77 8.87
CA ALA A 81 -42.06 -5.00 9.60
C ALA A 81 -41.77 -4.93 11.11
N GLU A 82 -41.01 -5.90 11.64
CA GLU A 82 -40.65 -5.95 13.06
C GLU A 82 -39.54 -4.92 13.37
N PRO A 83 -39.79 -3.98 14.31
CA PRO A 83 -38.82 -2.93 14.64
C PRO A 83 -37.49 -3.46 15.16
N GLU A 84 -37.51 -4.54 15.94
CA GLU A 84 -36.30 -5.12 16.54
C GLU A 84 -35.40 -5.78 15.48
N ILE A 85 -35.99 -6.52 14.53
CA ILE A 85 -35.23 -7.07 13.39
C ILE A 85 -34.63 -5.94 12.55
N THR A 86 -35.41 -4.88 12.29
CA THR A 86 -34.93 -3.70 11.55
C THR A 86 -33.76 -3.01 12.26
N ARG A 87 -33.82 -2.89 13.59
CA ARG A 87 -32.71 -2.36 14.41
C ARG A 87 -31.44 -3.19 14.25
N ARG A 88 -31.56 -4.52 14.27
CA ARG A 88 -30.42 -5.46 14.08
C ARG A 88 -29.83 -5.42 12.68
N ILE A 89 -30.67 -5.33 11.65
CA ILE A 89 -30.19 -5.13 10.28
C ILE A 89 -29.33 -3.86 10.20
N ASN A 90 -29.82 -2.74 10.76
CA ASN A 90 -29.08 -1.48 10.74
C ASN A 90 -27.75 -1.54 11.51
N ASN A 91 -27.72 -2.21 12.67
CA ASN A 91 -26.48 -2.42 13.41
C ASN A 91 -25.49 -3.30 12.64
N SER A 92 -25.97 -4.39 12.05
CA SER A 92 -25.16 -5.28 11.20
C SER A 92 -24.55 -4.53 10.00
N LEU A 93 -25.33 -3.67 9.34
CA LEU A 93 -24.86 -2.83 8.23
C LEU A 93 -23.74 -1.88 8.68
N ARG A 94 -23.90 -1.20 9.83
CA ARG A 94 -22.85 -0.34 10.40
C ARG A 94 -21.57 -1.11 10.70
N ASN A 95 -21.68 -2.30 11.28
CA ASN A 95 -20.54 -3.16 11.55
C ASN A 95 -19.84 -3.58 10.25
N LEU A 96 -20.58 -3.98 9.21
CA LEU A 96 -20.02 -4.33 7.92
C LEU A 96 -19.28 -3.16 7.26
N ILE A 97 -19.80 -1.93 7.36
CA ILE A 97 -19.09 -0.74 6.87
C ILE A 97 -17.75 -0.58 7.60
N LYS A 98 -17.76 -0.68 8.94
CA LYS A 98 -16.54 -0.59 9.74
C LYS A 98 -15.52 -1.66 9.33
N MET A 99 -15.96 -2.92 9.22
CA MET A 99 -15.09 -4.02 8.78
C MET A 99 -14.47 -3.76 7.41
N LYS A 100 -15.25 -3.23 6.45
CA LYS A 100 -14.75 -2.87 5.12
C LYS A 100 -13.70 -1.76 5.17
N LEU A 101 -13.92 -0.74 6.00
CA LEU A 101 -12.95 0.34 6.19
C LEU A 101 -11.64 -0.22 6.78
N ASP A 102 -11.73 -1.08 7.78
CA ASP A 102 -10.56 -1.70 8.41
C ASP A 102 -9.77 -2.55 7.40
N VAL A 103 -10.46 -3.39 6.61
CA VAL A 103 -9.83 -4.25 5.58
C VAL A 103 -9.31 -3.45 4.39
N SER A 104 -9.89 -2.30 4.06
CA SER A 104 -9.45 -1.49 2.92
C SER A 104 -7.96 -1.14 2.97
N ARG A 105 -7.44 -0.94 4.19
CA ARG A 105 -6.03 -0.63 4.46
C ARG A 105 -5.10 -1.83 4.28
N LEU A 106 -5.66 -3.04 4.30
CA LEU A 106 -4.93 -4.30 4.15
C LEU A 106 -4.97 -4.82 2.70
N ARG A 107 -5.58 -4.10 1.77
CA ARG A 107 -5.78 -4.57 0.38
C ARG A 107 -4.75 -4.06 -0.62
N PHE A 108 -3.61 -3.56 -0.17
CA PHE A 108 -2.50 -3.27 -1.08
C PHE A 108 -1.74 -4.57 -1.37
N LYS A 109 -1.29 -4.76 -2.61
CA LYS A 109 -0.36 -5.85 -2.95
C LYS A 109 1.06 -5.44 -2.54
N THR A 110 1.46 -4.24 -2.97
CA THR A 110 2.68 -3.58 -2.54
C THR A 110 2.39 -2.12 -2.20
N LEU A 111 3.09 -1.56 -1.22
CA LEU A 111 3.03 -0.16 -0.85
C LEU A 111 4.44 0.40 -0.76
N GLU A 112 4.67 1.54 -1.41
CA GLU A 112 5.96 2.24 -1.40
C GLU A 112 5.95 3.31 -0.31
N ILE A 113 6.98 3.29 0.54
CA ILE A 113 7.17 4.26 1.62
C ILE A 113 8.54 4.91 1.45
N LYS A 114 8.56 6.23 1.30
CA LYS A 114 9.79 7.03 1.21
C LYS A 114 10.08 7.64 2.57
N THR A 115 11.23 7.33 3.14
CA THR A 115 11.59 7.75 4.51
C THR A 115 13.00 8.30 4.58
N ALA A 116 13.21 9.19 5.55
CA ALA A 116 14.52 9.71 5.92
C ALA A 116 15.24 8.82 6.93
N THR A 117 14.51 7.93 7.61
CA THR A 117 15.06 7.03 8.62
C THR A 117 15.50 5.74 7.95
N LYS A 118 16.78 5.39 8.08
CA LYS A 118 17.32 4.13 7.58
C LYS A 118 16.61 2.96 8.28
N PRO A 119 15.97 2.04 7.54
CA PRO A 119 15.38 0.84 8.12
C PRO A 119 16.43 -0.04 8.82
N ASP A 120 16.00 -0.78 9.84
CA ASP A 120 16.82 -1.64 10.69
C ASP A 120 16.95 -3.08 10.17
N PHE A 121 16.80 -3.26 8.85
CA PHE A 121 16.87 -4.56 8.18
C PHE A 121 17.65 -4.47 6.87
N GLU A 122 17.99 -5.62 6.30
CA GLU A 122 18.90 -5.71 5.15
C GLU A 122 18.33 -5.01 3.90
N PRO A 123 19.19 -4.28 3.15
CA PRO A 123 18.79 -3.66 1.91
C PRO A 123 18.58 -4.71 0.82
N THR A 124 17.59 -4.47 -0.03
CA THR A 124 17.29 -5.30 -1.20
C THR A 124 18.03 -4.79 -2.42
N ILE A 125 18.06 -3.47 -2.62
CA ILE A 125 18.74 -2.83 -3.74
C ILE A 125 19.56 -1.65 -3.23
N HIS A 126 20.87 -1.69 -3.46
CA HIS A 126 21.78 -0.58 -3.25
C HIS A 126 22.80 -0.58 -4.38
N LEU A 127 22.69 0.39 -5.28
CA LEU A 127 23.49 0.47 -6.51
C LEU A 127 24.14 1.85 -6.59
N PRO A 128 25.26 2.07 -5.87
CA PRO A 128 26.01 3.31 -5.98
C PRO A 128 26.62 3.47 -7.38
N LEU A 129 26.92 4.72 -7.74
CA LEU A 129 27.64 5.02 -8.97
C LEU A 129 29.14 4.78 -8.77
N PHE A 130 29.84 4.41 -9.83
CA PHE A 130 31.28 4.19 -9.83
C PHE A 130 32.04 5.46 -10.22
N ASP A 131 33.22 5.64 -9.62
CA ASP A 131 34.22 6.57 -10.15
C ASP A 131 34.93 5.92 -11.35
N ASP A 132 34.40 6.19 -12.55
CA ASP A 132 34.95 5.70 -13.81
C ASP A 132 35.41 6.84 -14.71
N SER A 133 36.22 7.72 -14.12
CA SER A 133 36.84 8.88 -14.78
C SER A 133 37.56 8.59 -16.11
N HIS A 134 37.89 7.33 -16.39
CA HIS A 134 38.56 6.87 -17.62
C HIS A 134 37.60 6.43 -18.75
N SER A 135 36.28 6.41 -18.53
CA SER A 135 35.32 5.99 -19.56
C SER A 135 34.88 7.16 -20.45
N GLU A 136 35.09 7.03 -21.77
CA GLU A 136 34.86 8.12 -22.73
C GLU A 136 33.39 8.29 -23.13
N ARG A 137 32.60 7.20 -23.12
CA ARG A 137 31.20 7.22 -23.56
C ARG A 137 30.30 7.71 -22.44
N LYS A 138 29.55 8.79 -22.71
CA LYS A 138 28.65 9.39 -21.73
C LYS A 138 27.22 9.57 -22.25
N LYS A 139 26.23 9.17 -21.46
CA LYS A 139 24.79 9.37 -21.69
C LYS A 139 24.27 10.54 -20.83
N GLN A 140 23.37 11.35 -21.39
CA GLN A 140 22.80 12.51 -20.68
C GLN A 140 21.67 12.08 -19.73
N TYR A 141 21.71 12.59 -18.50
CA TYR A 141 20.67 12.45 -17.50
C TYR A 141 20.13 13.81 -17.10
N THR A 142 18.81 13.89 -16.93
CA THR A 142 18.10 15.13 -16.63
C THR A 142 17.04 14.94 -15.56
N ILE A 143 17.03 15.82 -14.57
CA ILE A 143 15.98 15.93 -13.55
C ILE A 143 15.17 17.19 -13.87
N SER A 144 13.85 17.03 -13.92
CA SER A 144 12.94 18.14 -14.23
C SER A 144 12.40 18.76 -12.95
N LEU A 145 12.66 20.03 -12.72
CA LEU A 145 12.22 20.80 -11.56
C LEU A 145 11.07 21.73 -11.94
N THR A 146 10.10 21.90 -11.04
CA THR A 146 9.12 22.99 -11.11
C THR A 146 9.80 24.33 -10.81
N GLY A 147 9.12 25.45 -11.05
CA GLY A 147 9.68 26.78 -10.75
C GLY A 147 10.05 26.95 -9.28
N GLN A 148 9.22 26.47 -8.35
CA GLN A 148 9.49 26.52 -6.92
C GLN A 148 10.65 25.59 -6.51
N GLU A 149 10.66 24.37 -7.03
CA GLU A 149 11.76 23.42 -6.80
C GLU A 149 13.10 23.95 -7.33
N ASN A 150 13.10 24.60 -8.49
CA ASN A 150 14.31 25.19 -9.06
C ASN A 150 14.83 26.35 -8.20
N LYS A 151 13.93 27.21 -7.71
CA LYS A 151 14.33 28.30 -6.80
C LYS A 151 15.00 27.73 -5.53
N LYS A 152 14.36 26.74 -4.89
CA LYS A 152 14.89 26.04 -3.71
C LYS A 152 16.22 25.35 -4.02
N TYR A 153 16.34 24.70 -5.18
CA TYR A 153 17.59 24.06 -5.64
C TYR A 153 18.74 25.07 -5.71
N GLN A 154 18.52 26.23 -6.35
CA GLN A 154 19.54 27.26 -6.47
C GLN A 154 19.91 27.87 -5.12
N GLU A 155 18.94 28.07 -4.22
CA GLU A 155 19.20 28.60 -2.87
C GLU A 155 20.01 27.64 -1.99
N MET A 156 19.65 26.35 -1.99
CA MET A 156 20.29 25.35 -1.11
C MET A 156 21.62 24.81 -1.64
N PHE A 157 21.80 24.78 -2.97
CA PHE A 157 22.90 24.06 -3.61
C PHE A 157 23.69 24.89 -4.62
N ALA A 158 23.70 26.23 -4.48
CA ALA A 158 24.40 27.15 -5.38
C ALA A 158 25.88 26.78 -5.64
N SER A 159 26.56 26.20 -4.65
CA SER A 159 27.98 25.84 -4.71
C SER A 159 28.25 24.40 -5.13
N GLN A 160 27.21 23.58 -5.37
CA GLN A 160 27.36 22.16 -5.69
C GLN A 160 27.02 21.88 -7.15
N THR A 161 27.82 21.04 -7.80
CA THR A 161 27.51 20.58 -9.15
C THR A 161 26.45 19.50 -9.12
N PHE A 162 25.55 19.49 -10.11
CA PHE A 162 24.49 18.50 -10.19
C PHE A 162 25.03 17.06 -10.21
N VAL A 163 26.19 16.82 -10.86
CA VAL A 163 26.83 15.50 -10.85
C VAL A 163 27.22 15.05 -9.45
N LYS A 164 27.77 15.93 -8.60
CA LYS A 164 28.13 15.58 -7.22
C LYS A 164 26.90 15.25 -6.39
N LEU A 165 25.83 16.04 -6.52
CA LEU A 165 24.56 15.76 -5.86
C LEU A 165 23.96 14.42 -6.31
N LEU A 166 24.08 14.09 -7.60
CA LEU A 166 23.59 12.83 -8.14
C LEU A 166 24.37 11.63 -7.60
N PHE A 167 25.70 11.72 -7.52
CA PHE A 167 26.51 10.68 -6.90
C PHE A 167 26.16 10.50 -5.41
N GLY A 168 26.08 11.59 -4.64
CA GLY A 168 25.67 11.53 -3.24
C GLY A 168 24.27 10.91 -3.04
N PHE A 169 23.33 11.18 -3.95
CA PHE A 169 22.03 10.50 -3.97
C PHE A 169 22.18 8.99 -4.14
N PHE A 170 22.95 8.51 -5.13
CA PHE A 170 23.09 7.06 -5.36
C PHE A 170 23.90 6.35 -4.28
N ASP A 171 24.83 7.05 -3.61
CA ASP A 171 25.57 6.51 -2.47
C ASP A 171 24.63 6.21 -1.29
N GLU A 172 23.61 7.05 -1.08
CA GLU A 172 22.66 6.92 0.02
C GLU A 172 21.38 6.14 -0.36
N PHE A 173 20.95 6.24 -1.62
CA PHE A 173 19.67 5.71 -2.07
C PHE A 173 19.64 4.19 -1.94
N THR A 174 18.72 3.71 -1.10
CA THR A 174 18.62 2.29 -0.79
C THR A 174 17.16 1.87 -0.76
N VAL A 175 16.89 0.74 -1.40
CA VAL A 175 15.57 0.12 -1.42
C VAL A 175 15.58 -1.10 -0.51
N TYR A 176 14.56 -1.20 0.30
CA TYR A 176 14.34 -2.31 1.22
C TYR A 176 13.00 -2.96 0.92
N GLU A 177 12.90 -4.24 1.20
CA GLU A 177 11.68 -5.01 1.07
C GLU A 177 11.26 -5.57 2.43
N LYS A 178 9.98 -5.44 2.75
CA LYS A 178 9.41 -6.05 3.95
C LYS A 178 8.07 -6.70 3.63
N GLU A 179 8.00 -8.01 3.78
CA GLU A 179 6.76 -8.75 3.63
C GLU A 179 6.03 -8.84 4.98
N PHE A 180 4.72 -8.64 4.92
CA PHE A 180 3.80 -8.76 6.06
C PHE A 180 2.83 -9.90 5.80
N SER A 181 2.62 -10.72 6.84
CA SER A 181 1.65 -11.80 6.86
C SER A 181 0.76 -11.68 8.09
N ASN A 182 -0.51 -12.02 7.94
CA ASN A 182 -1.49 -12.04 9.00
C ASN A 182 -1.73 -13.49 9.46
N THR A 183 -1.37 -13.80 10.70
CA THR A 183 -1.52 -15.15 11.28
C THR A 183 -2.98 -15.58 11.47
N ALA A 184 -3.91 -14.62 11.45
CA ALA A 184 -5.35 -14.84 11.54
C ALA A 184 -6.05 -14.77 10.16
N VAL A 185 -5.30 -14.82 9.05
CA VAL A 185 -5.88 -14.73 7.69
C VAL A 185 -6.95 -15.81 7.45
N ALA A 186 -6.87 -16.97 8.09
CA ALA A 186 -7.86 -18.05 7.95
C ALA A 186 -9.30 -17.62 8.29
N TYR A 187 -9.49 -16.61 9.15
CA TYR A 187 -10.82 -16.08 9.48
C TYR A 187 -11.46 -15.29 8.33
N THR A 188 -10.67 -14.88 7.33
CA THR A 188 -11.16 -14.18 6.13
C THR A 188 -12.00 -15.10 5.23
N SER A 189 -11.79 -16.41 5.35
CA SER A 189 -12.47 -17.49 4.63
C SER A 189 -13.23 -18.43 5.58
N ASP A 190 -13.73 -17.92 6.71
CA ASP A 190 -14.51 -18.71 7.66
C ASP A 190 -15.75 -19.33 6.97
N GLU A 191 -15.92 -20.65 7.11
CA GLU A 191 -17.04 -21.36 6.46
C GLU A 191 -18.41 -20.86 6.91
N THR A 192 -18.53 -20.44 8.17
CA THR A 192 -19.80 -19.94 8.71
C THR A 192 -20.11 -18.58 8.11
N LEU A 193 -19.11 -17.71 7.95
CA LEU A 193 -19.26 -16.44 7.23
C LEU A 193 -19.71 -16.66 5.78
N LEU A 194 -19.10 -17.61 5.07
CA LEU A 194 -19.48 -17.93 3.70
C LEU A 194 -20.93 -18.43 3.62
N LYS A 195 -21.30 -19.37 4.49
CA LYS A 195 -22.69 -19.86 4.60
C LYS A 195 -23.67 -18.74 4.93
N CYS A 196 -23.30 -17.80 5.81
CA CYS A 196 -24.12 -16.62 6.09
C CYS A 196 -24.27 -15.72 4.86
N SER A 197 -23.20 -15.45 4.12
CA SER A 197 -23.24 -14.67 2.88
C SER A 197 -24.19 -15.29 1.85
N ASP A 198 -24.10 -16.61 1.65
CA ASP A 198 -24.96 -17.34 0.73
C ASP A 198 -26.41 -17.37 1.21
N ALA A 199 -26.65 -17.50 2.52
CA ALA A 199 -27.98 -17.47 3.10
C ALA A 199 -28.66 -16.09 2.93
N VAL A 200 -27.95 -14.98 3.18
CA VAL A 200 -28.46 -13.63 2.92
C VAL A 200 -28.75 -13.43 1.43
N ASN A 201 -27.84 -13.88 0.55
CA ASN A 201 -28.05 -13.80 -0.89
C ASN A 201 -29.31 -14.57 -1.33
N ASN A 202 -29.48 -15.80 -0.83
CA ASN A 202 -30.69 -16.60 -1.08
C ASN A 202 -31.94 -15.92 -0.52
N TYR A 203 -31.86 -15.28 0.65
CA TYR A 203 -32.98 -14.54 1.24
C TYR A 203 -33.50 -13.46 0.28
N VAL A 204 -32.58 -12.69 -0.32
CA VAL A 204 -32.92 -11.62 -1.29
C VAL A 204 -33.37 -12.20 -2.63
N VAL A 205 -32.60 -13.11 -3.22
CA VAL A 205 -32.85 -13.63 -4.59
C VAL A 205 -34.09 -14.52 -4.65
N LYS A 206 -34.24 -15.43 -3.69
CA LYS A 206 -35.36 -16.39 -3.64
C LYS A 206 -36.55 -15.85 -2.84
N LYS A 207 -36.47 -14.62 -2.32
CA LYS A 207 -37.50 -13.97 -1.48
C LYS A 207 -37.96 -14.89 -0.33
N ILE A 208 -37.01 -15.54 0.32
CA ILE A 208 -37.29 -16.42 1.46
C ILE A 208 -37.76 -15.56 2.63
N SER A 209 -38.79 -16.02 3.35
CA SER A 209 -39.35 -15.34 4.52
C SER A 209 -39.11 -16.14 5.80
N ASP A 210 -37.86 -16.55 6.04
CA ASP A 210 -37.47 -17.27 7.26
C ASP A 210 -36.82 -16.30 8.26
N GLU A 211 -37.64 -15.77 9.15
CA GLU A 211 -37.21 -14.80 10.17
C GLU A 211 -36.24 -15.41 11.19
N LYS A 212 -36.36 -16.72 11.49
CA LYS A 212 -35.44 -17.38 12.42
C LYS A 212 -34.04 -17.44 11.83
N LEU A 213 -33.93 -17.80 10.55
CA LEU A 213 -32.65 -17.80 9.83
C LEU A 213 -32.06 -16.38 9.78
N LEU A 214 -32.86 -15.37 9.47
CA LEU A 214 -32.42 -13.97 9.44
C LEU A 214 -31.88 -13.52 10.80
N ILE A 215 -32.57 -13.81 11.89
CA ILE A 215 -32.13 -13.49 13.25
C ILE A 215 -30.80 -14.20 13.58
N GLN A 216 -30.65 -15.47 13.22
CA GLN A 216 -29.39 -16.21 13.45
C GLN A 216 -28.21 -15.57 12.70
N ILE A 217 -28.42 -15.16 11.45
CA ILE A 217 -27.41 -14.47 10.65
C ILE A 217 -27.03 -13.13 11.31
N LEU A 218 -28.02 -12.33 11.71
CA LEU A 218 -27.79 -11.03 12.33
C LEU A 218 -27.02 -11.19 13.65
N ILE A 219 -27.40 -12.15 14.50
CA ILE A 219 -26.68 -12.44 15.75
C ILE A 219 -25.24 -12.82 15.45
N PHE A 220 -24.99 -13.69 14.47
CA PHE A 220 -23.64 -14.10 14.10
C PHE A 220 -22.77 -12.92 13.63
N LEU A 221 -23.31 -12.06 12.75
CA LEU A 221 -22.60 -10.88 12.22
C LEU A 221 -22.35 -9.81 13.29
N GLU A 222 -23.33 -9.54 14.16
CA GLU A 222 -23.24 -8.53 15.21
C GLU A 222 -22.30 -8.93 16.34
N SER A 223 -22.35 -10.20 16.75
CA SER A 223 -21.63 -10.70 17.91
C SER A 223 -20.41 -11.48 17.47
N LYS A 224 -20.56 -12.78 17.23
CA LYS A 224 -19.49 -13.76 17.09
C LYS A 224 -18.46 -13.37 16.03
N PHE A 225 -18.89 -13.05 14.81
CA PHE A 225 -17.94 -12.77 13.75
C PHE A 225 -17.26 -11.42 13.91
N PHE A 226 -18.00 -10.38 14.33
CA PHE A 226 -17.40 -9.06 14.55
C PHE A 226 -16.40 -9.07 15.71
N SER A 227 -16.77 -9.61 16.87
CA SER A 227 -15.93 -9.56 18.07
C SER A 227 -14.79 -10.57 18.07
N GLU A 228 -14.99 -11.76 17.50
CA GLU A 228 -13.99 -12.83 17.56
C GLU A 228 -13.22 -12.99 16.25
N GLY A 229 -13.90 -13.01 15.10
CA GLY A 229 -13.27 -13.22 13.80
C GLY A 229 -12.55 -11.96 13.31
N HIS A 230 -13.32 -10.89 13.08
CA HIS A 230 -12.81 -9.66 12.50
C HIS A 230 -11.77 -8.97 13.39
N GLN A 231 -12.01 -8.86 14.70
CA GLN A 231 -11.01 -8.26 15.60
C GLN A 231 -9.70 -9.06 15.66
N ARG A 232 -9.74 -10.39 15.53
CA ARG A 232 -8.50 -11.19 15.43
C ARG A 232 -7.74 -10.88 14.16
N ILE A 233 -8.43 -10.73 13.02
CA ILE A 233 -7.81 -10.29 11.77
C ILE A 233 -7.11 -8.94 11.97
N ILE A 234 -7.80 -7.94 12.51
CA ILE A 234 -7.22 -6.60 12.69
C ILE A 234 -6.07 -6.61 13.68
N LYS A 235 -6.20 -7.33 14.80
CA LYS A 235 -5.13 -7.46 15.80
C LYS A 235 -3.88 -8.14 15.21
N ALA A 236 -4.05 -9.18 14.40
CA ALA A 236 -2.95 -9.85 13.71
C ALA A 236 -2.34 -9.01 12.58
N SER A 237 -3.00 -7.92 12.17
CA SER A 237 -2.46 -6.91 11.23
C SER A 237 -1.80 -5.71 11.93
N ALA A 238 -1.67 -5.71 13.27
CA ALA A 238 -1.22 -4.52 14.01
C ALA A 238 0.13 -3.99 13.53
N ASP A 239 1.12 -4.88 13.33
CA ASP A 239 2.45 -4.49 12.86
C ASP A 239 2.41 -3.85 11.48
N LEU A 240 1.61 -4.41 10.58
CA LEU A 240 1.43 -3.86 9.25
C LEU A 240 0.74 -2.49 9.29
N LEU A 241 -0.32 -2.36 10.10
CA LEU A 241 -1.04 -1.09 10.24
C LEU A 241 -0.15 -0.01 10.87
N ALA A 242 0.62 -0.36 11.90
CA ALA A 242 1.61 0.51 12.51
C ALA A 242 2.68 0.93 11.51
N PHE A 243 3.14 0.01 10.65
CA PHE A 243 4.10 0.32 9.59
C PHE A 243 3.54 1.31 8.56
N ILE A 244 2.28 1.14 8.15
CA ILE A 244 1.60 2.07 7.24
C ILE A 244 1.40 3.45 7.88
N ASP A 245 1.09 3.50 9.18
CA ASP A 245 0.80 4.76 9.88
C ASP A 245 2.06 5.52 10.28
N GLY A 246 3.12 4.83 10.70
CA GLY A 246 4.41 5.44 11.02
C GLY A 246 5.20 5.94 9.81
N ALA A 247 4.74 5.59 8.60
CA ALA A 247 5.31 6.02 7.33
C ALA A 247 4.77 7.37 6.80
N LYS A 248 3.75 7.94 7.45
CA LYS A 248 3.12 9.23 7.06
C LYS A 248 3.75 10.40 7.80
#